data_AF-A0A536TYC6-F1
#
_entry.id   AF-A0A536TYC6-F1
#
_cell.length_a   1.000
_cell.length_b   1.000
_cell.length_c   1.000
_cell.angle_alpha   90.00
_cell.angle_beta   90.00
_cell.angle_gamma   90.00
#
_symmetry.space_group_name_H-M   'P 1'
#
loop_
_entity.id
_entity.type
_entity.pdbx_description
1 polymer ?
#
loop_
_entity_poly.entity_id
_entity_poly.type
_entity_poly.pdbx_seq_one_letter_code
_entity_poly.pdbx_strand_id
1 'polypeptide(L)'
;MVRWYDPLQLIRTGMEVAASTLFGRHSDFRLLEALAAPEISVDDYSSVGADESMWIDYVADVGDGWNSTYAIACALAQPNLTLADERGNRHETKRGAILVFGGDEVYPVASRSEYKQRLVAPYECALRNTQPPNPSVYAVPGNHDWYDSLVAFTRLFCTREWFAGWQAKQTRSYFAAKLPRRWWLLGTDVQLDSDLDDRQIEYFKLVAKAMAPEDRVILCNAEPHWIYAQIYGEDDPDYNDNNLAFLENKVLKRKVAVFLAGDLHHYRRHEAGDGTQKITAGGGGAFLHPTHGPDVSTLANGNFKLKQSFPDPGTSKSLSWRNLLFLFSNPLFGIVSGLLYMLTAWSVMVDLTGYGLGQFGQALRVAFNAALNSSVAAFWVVTVFLGFWLFTDTHSRAYRVVAGTVHGLTHLFAVFLIGWGATRLAVVMGSPFHSTPQLLLSAVLILIAGWIVGSVIMGIYLLISINVFGRHSNEAFSSLAIEDWKNFLRMKIDAQGNLTLYPVGIRRVPRKWEARDGGVGPEIVSADPKATGPELIESPVLIRK
;
A
#
# COMPACT_ATOMS: atom_id res chain seq x y z
N MET A 1 -0.07 -9.88 -8.00
CA MET A 1 0.57 -8.82 -7.20
C MET A 1 2.04 -8.67 -7.57
N VAL A 2 2.63 -7.52 -7.25
CA VAL A 2 4.09 -7.36 -7.14
C VAL A 2 4.61 -8.33 -6.07
N ARG A 3 5.76 -8.94 -6.35
CA ARG A 3 6.45 -9.83 -5.40
C ARG A 3 7.47 -9.01 -4.61
N TRP A 4 7.00 -8.35 -3.55
CA TRP A 4 7.80 -7.40 -2.76
C TRP A 4 9.03 -8.02 -2.08
N TYR A 5 9.06 -9.35 -1.89
CA TYR A 5 10.22 -10.08 -1.34
C TYR A 5 11.07 -10.80 -2.39
N ASP A 6 10.80 -10.58 -3.68
CA ASP A 6 11.70 -11.01 -4.75
C ASP A 6 12.96 -10.13 -4.72
N PRO A 7 14.18 -10.71 -4.59
CA PRO A 7 15.41 -9.95 -4.47
C PRO A 7 15.68 -9.00 -5.65
N LEU A 8 15.34 -9.42 -6.88
CA LEU A 8 15.54 -8.56 -8.06
C LEU A 8 14.56 -7.38 -8.05
N GLN A 9 13.34 -7.62 -7.58
CA GLN A 9 12.35 -6.56 -7.41
C GLN A 9 12.78 -5.56 -6.35
N LEU A 10 13.25 -6.03 -5.19
CA LEU A 10 13.76 -5.17 -4.11
C LEU A 10 14.91 -4.28 -4.58
N ILE A 11 15.89 -4.86 -5.28
CA ILE A 11 17.04 -4.11 -5.82
C ILE A 11 16.57 -3.07 -6.84
N ARG A 12 15.71 -3.46 -7.78
CA ARG A 12 15.19 -2.55 -8.82
C ARG A 12 14.44 -1.37 -8.21
N THR A 13 13.45 -1.67 -7.36
CA THR A 13 12.67 -0.64 -6.67
C THR A 13 13.58 0.24 -5.81
N GLY A 14 14.51 -0.33 -5.05
CA GLY A 14 15.45 0.45 -4.24
C GLY A 14 16.31 1.42 -5.06
N MET A 15 16.79 1.01 -6.24
CA MET A 15 17.54 1.89 -7.14
C MET A 15 16.66 3.01 -7.73
N GLU A 16 15.45 2.67 -8.18
CA GLU A 16 14.51 3.62 -8.78
C GLU A 16 14.04 4.66 -7.74
N VAL A 17 13.72 4.23 -6.52
CA VAL A 17 13.38 5.11 -5.40
C VAL A 17 14.55 6.01 -5.04
N ALA A 18 15.76 5.46 -4.90
CA ALA A 18 16.95 6.27 -4.57
C ALA A 18 17.25 7.33 -5.66
N ALA A 19 17.14 6.95 -6.94
CA ALA A 19 17.27 7.89 -8.04
C ALA A 19 16.17 8.97 -7.99
N SER A 20 14.92 8.57 -7.77
CA SER A 20 13.79 9.49 -7.65
C SER A 20 13.94 10.46 -6.47
N THR A 21 14.37 10.01 -5.30
CA THR A 21 14.61 10.90 -4.16
C THR A 21 15.72 11.92 -4.44
N LEU A 22 16.78 11.52 -5.16
CA LEU A 22 17.87 12.41 -5.54
C LEU A 22 17.48 13.45 -6.60
N PHE A 23 16.70 13.05 -7.62
CA PHE A 23 16.32 13.94 -8.73
C PHE A 23 15.01 14.69 -8.49
N GLY A 24 14.03 14.06 -7.85
CA GLY A 24 12.70 14.58 -7.55
C GLY A 24 12.73 15.78 -6.60
N ARG A 25 13.67 15.81 -5.65
CA ARG A 25 13.94 16.99 -4.80
C ARG A 25 14.35 18.24 -5.59
N HIS A 26 14.75 18.09 -6.85
CA HIS A 26 15.25 19.18 -7.69
C HIS A 26 14.41 19.42 -8.95
N SER A 27 13.32 18.66 -9.15
CA SER A 27 12.47 18.73 -10.35
C SER A 27 10.99 18.71 -9.98
N ASP A 28 10.46 19.83 -9.47
CA ASP A 28 9.03 19.96 -9.18
C ASP A 28 8.24 20.18 -10.48
N PHE A 29 7.63 19.10 -10.97
CA PHE A 29 6.88 19.10 -12.23
C PHE A 29 5.57 19.91 -12.14
N ARG A 30 5.04 20.16 -10.93
CA ARG A 30 3.83 20.97 -10.72
C ARG A 30 4.02 22.40 -11.20
N LEU A 31 5.25 22.91 -11.14
CA LEU A 31 5.59 24.24 -11.66
C LEU A 31 5.47 24.29 -13.18
N LEU A 32 5.84 23.21 -13.88
CA LEU A 32 5.65 23.10 -15.34
C LEU A 32 4.16 22.99 -15.70
N GLU A 33 3.38 22.21 -14.94
CA GLU A 33 1.92 22.13 -15.12
C GLU A 33 1.25 23.50 -14.94
N ALA A 34 1.63 24.24 -13.88
CA ALA A 34 1.09 25.56 -13.60
C ALA A 34 1.43 26.59 -14.70
N LEU A 35 2.60 26.46 -15.34
CA LEU A 35 2.98 27.27 -16.49
C LEU A 35 2.24 26.86 -17.78
N ALA A 36 2.00 25.56 -17.97
CA ALA A 36 1.31 25.03 -19.15
C ALA A 36 -0.20 25.32 -19.14
N ALA A 37 -0.81 25.36 -17.95
CA ALA A 37 -2.24 25.66 -17.75
C ALA A 37 -2.40 26.85 -16.78
N PRO A 38 -2.10 28.09 -17.21
CA PRO A 38 -2.10 29.26 -16.32
C PRO A 38 -3.50 29.65 -15.84
N GLU A 39 -4.54 29.35 -16.63
CA GLU A 39 -5.93 29.59 -16.24
C GLU A 39 -6.44 28.50 -15.30
N ILE A 40 -7.13 28.93 -14.25
CA ILE A 40 -7.75 28.04 -13.27
C ILE A 40 -9.16 27.72 -13.76
N SER A 41 -9.34 26.51 -14.27
CA SER A 41 -10.64 25.94 -14.60
C SER A 41 -11.15 25.09 -13.45
N VAL A 42 -12.39 25.35 -13.01
CA VAL A 42 -13.14 24.50 -12.09
C VAL A 42 -14.26 23.86 -12.88
N ASP A 43 -14.31 22.54 -12.90
CA ASP A 43 -15.41 21.83 -13.54
C ASP A 43 -16.71 22.01 -12.75
N ASP A 44 -17.78 22.41 -13.43
CA ASP A 44 -19.09 22.64 -12.81
C ASP A 44 -20.08 21.53 -13.19
N TYR A 45 -20.41 20.69 -12.21
CA TYR A 45 -21.42 19.63 -12.28
C TYR A 45 -22.73 20.03 -11.60
N SER A 46 -22.91 21.29 -11.20
CA SER A 46 -24.09 21.72 -10.43
C SER A 46 -25.41 21.71 -11.22
N SER A 47 -25.33 21.63 -12.56
CA SER A 47 -26.47 21.55 -13.49
C SER A 47 -27.12 20.15 -13.53
N VAL A 48 -27.51 19.63 -12.38
CA VAL A 48 -28.29 18.38 -12.24
C VAL A 48 -29.76 18.72 -11.98
N GLY A 49 -30.68 17.97 -12.58
CA GLY A 49 -32.12 18.20 -12.46
C GLY A 49 -32.61 18.31 -11.01
N ALA A 50 -33.70 19.04 -10.78
CA ALA A 50 -34.21 19.34 -9.45
C ALA A 50 -34.49 18.09 -8.60
N ASP A 51 -34.92 17.00 -9.23
CA ASP A 51 -35.26 15.71 -8.59
C ASP A 51 -34.19 14.62 -8.81
N GLU A 52 -33.09 14.95 -9.47
CA GLU A 52 -32.03 14.00 -9.81
C GLU A 52 -30.94 13.93 -8.73
N SER A 53 -30.38 12.73 -8.55
CA SER A 53 -29.22 12.49 -7.69
C SER A 53 -27.95 12.36 -8.51
N MET A 54 -26.83 12.83 -7.98
CA MET A 54 -25.51 12.60 -8.57
C MET A 54 -24.77 11.49 -7.83
N TRP A 55 -24.12 10.61 -8.59
CA TRP A 55 -23.30 9.52 -8.06
C TRP A 55 -21.81 9.79 -8.32
N ILE A 56 -20.96 9.43 -7.36
CA ILE A 56 -19.50 9.59 -7.43
C ILE A 56 -18.87 8.32 -6.90
N ASP A 57 -17.89 7.78 -7.60
CA ASP A 57 -17.09 6.64 -7.17
C ASP A 57 -15.68 7.10 -6.77
N TYR A 58 -15.11 6.54 -5.71
CA TYR A 58 -13.75 6.77 -5.23
C TYR A 58 -13.04 5.44 -5.00
N VAL A 59 -11.81 5.32 -5.48
CA VAL A 59 -10.94 4.14 -5.33
C VAL A 59 -9.49 4.60 -5.20
N ALA A 60 -8.68 3.93 -4.39
CA ALA A 60 -7.25 4.22 -4.26
C ALA A 60 -6.42 2.92 -4.22
N ASP A 61 -5.11 3.05 -4.42
CA ASP A 61 -4.11 1.97 -4.33
C ASP A 61 -4.39 0.84 -5.32
N VAL A 62 -4.40 1.20 -6.60
CA VAL A 62 -4.64 0.28 -7.72
C VAL A 62 -3.32 -0.10 -8.38
N GLY A 63 -3.33 -1.10 -9.26
CA GLY A 63 -2.16 -1.38 -10.11
C GLY A 63 -1.07 -2.27 -9.50
N ASP A 64 -1.21 -2.79 -8.28
CA ASP A 64 -0.29 -3.82 -7.75
C ASP A 64 -0.52 -5.20 -8.38
N GLY A 65 -1.79 -5.61 -8.52
CA GLY A 65 -2.17 -6.90 -9.09
C GLY A 65 -3.33 -6.83 -10.06
N TRP A 66 -3.21 -7.57 -11.17
CA TRP A 66 -4.23 -7.65 -12.20
C TRP A 66 -5.60 -8.07 -11.64
N ASN A 67 -5.69 -9.20 -10.93
CA ASN A 67 -6.96 -9.74 -10.44
C ASN A 67 -7.70 -8.75 -9.54
N SER A 68 -6.98 -8.16 -8.59
CA SER A 68 -7.51 -7.19 -7.63
C SER A 68 -8.03 -5.93 -8.33
N THR A 69 -7.15 -5.29 -9.12
CA THR A 69 -7.49 -4.06 -9.87
C THR A 69 -8.63 -4.30 -10.85
N TYR A 70 -8.60 -5.42 -11.58
CA TYR A 70 -9.62 -5.74 -12.57
C TYR A 70 -10.98 -6.05 -11.94
N ALA A 71 -11.01 -6.73 -10.78
CA ALA A 71 -12.26 -6.98 -10.05
C ALA A 71 -12.94 -5.67 -9.62
N ILE A 72 -12.17 -4.71 -9.11
CA ILE A 72 -12.67 -3.38 -8.74
C ILE A 72 -13.10 -2.59 -9.98
N ALA A 73 -12.30 -2.59 -11.05
CA ALA A 73 -12.67 -1.96 -12.32
C ALA A 73 -14.00 -2.52 -12.87
N CYS A 74 -14.21 -3.84 -12.81
CA CYS A 74 -15.45 -4.47 -13.23
C CYS A 74 -16.66 -4.03 -12.41
N ALA A 75 -16.51 -3.87 -11.08
CA ALA A 75 -17.57 -3.41 -10.20
C ALA A 75 -17.90 -1.92 -10.45
N LEU A 76 -16.88 -1.08 -10.58
CA LEU A 76 -17.02 0.34 -10.92
C LEU A 76 -17.67 0.54 -12.30
N ALA A 77 -17.37 -0.34 -13.26
CA ALA A 77 -17.91 -0.29 -14.61
C ALA A 77 -19.43 -0.58 -14.69
N GLN A 78 -20.00 -1.30 -13.72
CA GLN A 78 -21.41 -1.69 -13.79
C GLN A 78 -22.35 -0.48 -13.71
N PRO A 79 -23.29 -0.30 -14.68
CA PRO A 79 -24.24 0.81 -14.65
C PRO A 79 -25.08 0.86 -13.38
N ASN A 80 -25.46 -0.31 -12.85
CA ASN A 80 -26.16 -0.47 -11.59
C ASN A 80 -25.56 -1.64 -10.81
N LEU A 81 -25.55 -1.52 -9.48
CA LEU A 81 -25.23 -2.62 -8.56
C LEU A 81 -26.29 -2.71 -7.47
N THR A 82 -26.83 -3.91 -7.26
CA THR A 82 -27.62 -4.26 -6.08
C THR A 82 -26.68 -4.77 -5.01
N LEU A 83 -26.49 -3.99 -3.93
CA LEU A 83 -25.56 -4.31 -2.87
C LEU A 83 -26.31 -4.70 -1.59
N ALA A 84 -25.96 -5.84 -0.99
CA ALA A 84 -26.50 -6.26 0.29
C ALA A 84 -25.68 -5.65 1.44
N ASP A 85 -26.34 -5.15 2.48
CA ASP A 85 -25.68 -4.82 3.75
C ASP A 85 -25.59 -6.02 4.71
N GLU A 86 -24.90 -5.83 5.83
CA GLU A 86 -24.73 -6.82 6.89
C GLU A 86 -26.06 -7.35 7.47
N ARG A 87 -27.18 -6.62 7.26
CA ARG A 87 -28.53 -6.99 7.71
C ARG A 87 -29.34 -7.68 6.60
N GLY A 88 -28.75 -7.84 5.41
CA GLY A 88 -29.40 -8.42 4.24
C GLY A 88 -30.31 -7.46 3.47
N ASN A 89 -30.34 -6.16 3.81
CA ASN A 89 -31.08 -5.18 3.03
C ASN A 89 -30.38 -4.95 1.70
N ARG A 90 -31.16 -4.83 0.62
CA ARG A 90 -30.64 -4.58 -0.72
C ARG A 90 -30.74 -3.09 -1.06
N HIS A 91 -29.63 -2.54 -1.54
CA HIS A 91 -29.48 -1.15 -1.92
C HIS A 91 -29.13 -1.06 -3.40
N GLU A 92 -29.99 -0.41 -4.17
CA GLU A 92 -29.74 -0.13 -5.58
C GLU A 92 -28.83 1.09 -5.72
N THR A 93 -27.69 0.89 -6.36
CA THR A 93 -26.70 1.94 -6.61
C THR A 93 -26.41 2.09 -8.09
N LYS A 94 -26.02 3.30 -8.51
CA LYS A 94 -25.67 3.60 -9.90
C LYS A 94 -24.18 3.90 -10.02
N ARG A 95 -23.60 3.64 -11.19
CA ARG A 95 -22.23 4.06 -11.50
C ARG A 95 -22.05 5.56 -11.27
N GLY A 96 -20.90 5.94 -10.74
CA GLY A 96 -20.53 7.34 -10.60
C GLY A 96 -20.53 8.08 -11.94
N ALA A 97 -21.09 9.29 -11.96
CA ALA A 97 -20.85 10.26 -13.02
C ALA A 97 -19.40 10.81 -12.96
N ILE A 98 -18.76 10.67 -11.80
CA ILE A 98 -17.35 10.95 -11.57
C ILE A 98 -16.71 9.71 -10.94
N LEU A 99 -15.54 9.32 -11.43
CA LEU A 99 -14.61 8.39 -10.77
C LEU A 99 -13.41 9.19 -10.25
N VAL A 100 -13.02 8.96 -9.00
CA VAL A 100 -11.80 9.54 -8.42
C VAL A 100 -10.83 8.41 -8.10
N PHE A 101 -9.61 8.49 -8.65
CA PHE A 101 -8.46 7.79 -8.15
C PHE A 101 -7.81 8.58 -7.02
N GLY A 102 -7.61 7.93 -5.88
CA GLY A 102 -7.29 8.59 -4.62
C GLY A 102 -5.86 8.38 -4.14
N GLY A 103 -4.89 8.17 -5.02
CA GLY A 103 -3.51 7.86 -4.67
C GLY A 103 -3.07 6.48 -5.17
N ASP A 104 -1.78 6.39 -5.49
CA ASP A 104 -1.06 5.19 -5.91
C ASP A 104 -1.78 4.43 -7.02
N GLU A 105 -1.78 5.02 -8.21
CA GLU A 105 -2.42 4.41 -9.36
C GLU A 105 -1.58 3.32 -10.04
N VAL A 106 -0.34 3.12 -9.58
CA VAL A 106 0.61 2.16 -10.14
C VAL A 106 1.60 1.67 -9.08
N TYR A 107 2.01 0.41 -9.18
CA TYR A 107 3.11 -0.16 -8.39
C TYR A 107 4.07 -0.95 -9.29
N PRO A 108 5.34 -1.16 -8.88
CA PRO A 108 5.97 -0.61 -7.68
C PRO A 108 6.56 0.78 -7.91
N VAL A 109 6.75 1.19 -9.16
CA VAL A 109 7.16 2.55 -9.51
C VAL A 109 6.44 2.99 -10.77
N ALA A 110 6.19 4.29 -10.88
CA ALA A 110 5.61 4.88 -12.07
C ALA A 110 6.49 4.67 -13.30
N SER A 111 5.83 4.33 -14.40
CA SER A 111 6.35 4.53 -15.76
C SER A 111 5.19 4.40 -16.74
N ARG A 112 5.36 4.90 -17.96
CA ARG A 112 4.34 4.77 -19.02
C ARG A 112 3.93 3.31 -19.26
N SER A 113 4.87 2.37 -19.23
CA SER A 113 4.58 0.94 -19.43
C SER A 113 3.82 0.33 -18.26
N GLU A 114 4.22 0.65 -17.03
CA GLU A 114 3.56 0.13 -15.82
C GLU A 114 2.13 0.67 -15.73
N TYR A 115 1.88 1.98 -15.92
CA TYR A 115 0.53 2.54 -15.99
C TYR A 115 -0.33 1.85 -17.05
N LYS A 116 0.23 1.63 -18.26
CA LYS A 116 -0.50 0.98 -19.34
C LYS A 116 -0.93 -0.44 -18.94
N GLN A 117 -0.01 -1.22 -18.38
CA GLN A 117 -0.23 -2.63 -18.07
C GLN A 117 -1.08 -2.84 -16.82
N ARG A 118 -0.87 -2.00 -15.79
CA ARG A 118 -1.38 -2.22 -14.44
C ARG A 118 -2.64 -1.45 -14.12
N LEU A 119 -2.87 -0.32 -14.78
CA LEU A 119 -4.04 0.52 -14.58
C LEU A 119 -4.92 0.57 -15.83
N VAL A 120 -4.38 1.05 -16.96
CA VAL A 120 -5.16 1.32 -18.16
C VAL A 120 -5.75 0.02 -18.73
N ALA A 121 -4.94 -1.03 -18.89
CA ALA A 121 -5.41 -2.28 -19.48
C ALA A 121 -6.55 -2.94 -18.68
N PRO A 122 -6.49 -3.07 -17.34
CA PRO A 122 -7.64 -3.53 -16.56
C PRO A 122 -8.89 -2.67 -16.74
N TYR A 123 -8.77 -1.35 -16.70
CA TYR A 123 -9.93 -0.46 -16.80
C TYR A 123 -10.51 -0.40 -18.22
N GLU A 124 -9.69 -0.44 -19.27
CA GLU A 124 -10.15 -0.60 -20.65
C GLU A 124 -10.87 -1.92 -20.86
N CYS A 125 -10.34 -3.00 -20.27
CA CYS A 125 -10.96 -4.32 -20.35
C CYS A 125 -12.30 -4.39 -19.58
N ALA A 126 -12.49 -3.56 -18.56
CA ALA A 126 -13.73 -3.50 -17.79
C ALA A 126 -14.78 -2.56 -18.44
N LEU A 127 -14.33 -1.43 -18.97
CA LEU A 127 -15.16 -0.42 -19.61
C LEU A 127 -14.35 0.39 -20.63
N ARG A 128 -14.28 -0.10 -21.87
CA ARG A 128 -13.52 0.55 -22.95
C ARG A 128 -14.09 1.90 -23.38
N ASN A 129 -15.41 2.01 -23.46
CA ASN A 129 -16.10 3.21 -23.89
C ASN A 129 -17.47 3.35 -23.21
N THR A 130 -18.00 4.56 -23.25
CA THR A 130 -19.36 4.88 -22.80
C THR A 130 -20.11 5.63 -23.87
N GLN A 131 -21.44 5.64 -23.77
CA GLN A 131 -22.29 6.51 -24.55
C GLN A 131 -22.59 7.79 -23.75
N PRO A 132 -22.76 8.95 -24.41
CA PRO A 132 -23.11 10.19 -23.74
C PRO A 132 -24.39 10.09 -22.88
N PRO A 133 -24.45 10.77 -21.72
CA PRO A 133 -23.38 11.54 -21.09
C PRO A 133 -22.28 10.64 -20.52
N ASN A 134 -21.02 10.97 -20.82
CA ASN A 134 -19.86 10.18 -20.41
C ASN A 134 -19.44 10.55 -18.98
N PRO A 135 -19.05 9.56 -18.15
CA PRO A 135 -18.53 9.85 -16.81
C PRO A 135 -17.15 10.52 -16.91
N SER A 136 -16.80 11.31 -15.91
CA SER A 136 -15.48 11.95 -15.80
C SER A 136 -14.57 11.18 -14.86
N VAL A 137 -13.26 11.35 -15.01
CA VAL A 137 -12.25 10.84 -14.09
C VAL A 137 -11.40 11.99 -13.55
N TYR A 138 -11.08 11.88 -12.26
CA TYR A 138 -10.03 12.65 -11.59
C TYR A 138 -9.08 11.68 -10.87
N ALA A 139 -7.86 12.12 -10.62
CA ALA A 139 -6.84 11.38 -9.90
C ALA A 139 -6.04 12.34 -9.01
N VAL A 140 -5.55 11.82 -7.89
CA VAL A 140 -4.61 12.48 -6.98
C VAL A 140 -3.40 11.56 -6.88
N PRO A 141 -2.17 12.02 -7.16
CA PRO A 141 -1.01 11.13 -7.13
C PRO A 141 -0.61 10.76 -5.70
N GLY A 142 -0.21 9.50 -5.52
CA GLY A 142 0.51 9.01 -4.34
C GLY A 142 2.02 8.97 -4.55
N ASN A 143 2.74 8.44 -3.55
CA ASN A 143 4.20 8.36 -3.59
C ASN A 143 4.70 7.47 -4.74
N HIS A 144 3.97 6.41 -5.10
CA HIS A 144 4.37 5.54 -6.20
C HIS A 144 4.24 6.18 -7.58
N ASP A 145 3.29 7.11 -7.74
CA ASP A 145 3.08 7.92 -8.95
C ASP A 145 4.20 8.95 -9.15
N TRP A 146 4.79 9.42 -8.04
CA TRP A 146 5.87 10.40 -8.03
C TRP A 146 7.25 9.83 -8.39
N TYR A 147 7.43 8.50 -8.42
CA TYR A 147 8.74 7.91 -8.66
C TYR A 147 9.32 8.18 -10.06
N ASP A 148 8.50 8.55 -11.04
CA ASP A 148 8.96 9.04 -12.36
C ASP A 148 8.88 10.57 -12.52
N SER A 149 8.84 11.31 -11.41
CA SER A 149 8.62 12.75 -11.37
C SER A 149 7.29 13.17 -11.99
N LEU A 150 6.25 12.35 -11.78
CA LEU A 150 4.86 12.57 -12.18
C LEU A 150 4.60 12.59 -13.69
N VAL A 151 5.60 12.23 -14.50
CA VAL A 151 5.55 12.36 -15.96
C VAL A 151 4.46 11.45 -16.56
N ALA A 152 4.36 10.21 -16.12
CA ALA A 152 3.33 9.29 -16.63
C ALA A 152 1.93 9.68 -16.16
N PHE A 153 1.79 10.13 -14.91
CA PHE A 153 0.53 10.62 -14.33
C PHE A 153 -0.01 11.81 -15.13
N THR A 154 0.78 12.88 -15.31
CA THR A 154 0.39 14.08 -16.06
C THR A 154 0.00 13.74 -17.50
N ARG A 155 0.72 12.80 -18.11
CA ARG A 155 0.40 12.32 -19.47
C ARG A 155 -0.92 11.57 -19.56
N LEU A 156 -1.35 10.92 -18.49
CA LEU A 156 -2.54 10.10 -18.49
C LEU A 156 -3.78 10.90 -18.09
N PHE A 157 -3.68 11.71 -17.04
CA PHE A 157 -4.83 12.39 -16.45
C PHE A 157 -4.91 13.88 -16.78
N CYS A 158 -3.77 14.57 -16.96
CA CYS A 158 -3.74 16.03 -17.12
C CYS A 158 -3.73 16.52 -18.58
N THR A 159 -3.37 15.65 -19.53
CA THR A 159 -3.14 16.05 -20.94
C THR A 159 -3.95 15.24 -21.96
N ARG A 160 -4.50 14.08 -21.57
CA ARG A 160 -5.39 13.29 -22.40
C ARG A 160 -6.83 13.60 -22.07
N GLU A 161 -7.69 13.50 -23.07
CA GLU A 161 -9.14 13.69 -22.88
C GLU A 161 -9.84 12.44 -22.32
N TRP A 162 -9.21 11.26 -22.41
CA TRP A 162 -9.84 9.98 -22.09
C TRP A 162 -8.92 9.04 -21.31
N PHE A 163 -9.52 8.38 -20.32
CA PHE A 163 -9.01 7.23 -19.59
C PHE A 163 -10.05 6.11 -19.72
N ALA A 164 -9.78 5.10 -20.55
CA ALA A 164 -10.76 4.06 -20.87
C ALA A 164 -12.14 4.68 -21.22
N GLY A 165 -13.22 4.25 -20.57
CA GLY A 165 -14.57 4.80 -20.74
C GLY A 165 -14.86 6.13 -20.00
N TRP A 166 -13.86 6.79 -19.41
CA TRP A 166 -14.04 8.05 -18.66
C TRP A 166 -13.33 9.22 -19.32
N GLN A 167 -13.92 10.41 -19.21
CA GLN A 167 -13.32 11.66 -19.67
C GLN A 167 -12.38 12.24 -18.61
N ALA A 168 -11.11 12.36 -18.93
CA ALA A 168 -10.13 13.03 -18.08
C ALA A 168 -10.19 14.54 -18.33
N LYS A 169 -10.47 15.31 -17.27
CA LYS A 169 -10.69 16.76 -17.36
C LYS A 169 -9.70 17.59 -16.56
N GLN A 170 -9.02 16.99 -15.59
CA GLN A 170 -8.01 17.71 -14.82
C GLN A 170 -6.88 18.17 -15.74
N THR A 171 -6.25 19.27 -15.38
CA THR A 171 -5.09 19.84 -16.10
C THR A 171 -3.83 19.89 -15.24
N ARG A 172 -3.98 19.49 -13.98
CA ARG A 172 -2.94 19.51 -12.93
C ARG A 172 -3.08 18.27 -12.05
N SER A 173 -2.07 18.01 -11.25
CA SER A 173 -2.05 16.90 -10.28
C SER A 173 -3.06 17.02 -9.13
N TYR A 174 -3.62 18.20 -8.93
CA TYR A 174 -4.70 18.52 -7.99
C TYR A 174 -5.90 19.11 -8.74
N PHE A 175 -7.09 19.04 -8.13
CA PHE A 175 -8.32 19.49 -8.79
C PHE A 175 -9.38 20.01 -7.81
N ALA A 176 -10.34 20.73 -8.37
CA ALA A 176 -11.58 21.11 -7.72
C ALA A 176 -12.75 20.97 -8.70
N ALA A 177 -13.82 20.32 -8.24
CA ALA A 177 -15.07 20.19 -8.97
C ALA A 177 -16.23 20.70 -8.11
N LYS A 178 -17.04 21.60 -8.68
CA LYS A 178 -18.27 22.06 -8.06
C LYS A 178 -19.37 21.05 -8.34
N LEU A 179 -19.98 20.54 -7.27
CA LEU A 179 -21.01 19.51 -7.35
C LEU A 179 -22.41 20.13 -7.10
N PRO A 180 -23.49 19.40 -7.42
CA PRO A 180 -24.84 19.80 -7.06
C PRO A 180 -25.02 20.01 -5.57
N ARG A 181 -26.03 20.80 -5.22
CA ARG A 181 -26.56 20.90 -3.85
C ARG A 181 -25.52 21.32 -2.81
N ARG A 182 -24.66 22.28 -3.18
CA ARG A 182 -23.67 22.92 -2.30
C ARG A 182 -22.58 21.97 -1.81
N TRP A 183 -22.16 21.06 -2.68
CA TRP A 183 -21.03 20.19 -2.45
C TRP A 183 -19.88 20.58 -3.36
N TRP A 184 -18.66 20.36 -2.88
CA TRP A 184 -17.42 20.50 -3.63
C TRP A 184 -16.58 19.26 -3.40
N LEU A 185 -15.88 18.84 -4.46
CA LEU A 185 -14.93 17.75 -4.43
C LEU A 185 -13.56 18.31 -4.75
N LEU A 186 -12.61 18.14 -3.83
CA LEU A 186 -11.25 18.65 -3.95
C LEU A 186 -10.27 17.48 -3.86
N GLY A 187 -9.20 17.51 -4.63
CA GLY A 187 -8.10 16.54 -4.55
C GLY A 187 -6.75 17.25 -4.46
N THR A 188 -5.90 16.86 -3.51
CA THR A 188 -4.62 17.54 -3.23
C THR A 188 -3.40 16.66 -3.52
N ASP A 189 -2.36 17.25 -4.11
CA ASP A 189 -1.08 16.57 -4.35
C ASP A 189 -0.02 17.01 -3.32
N VAL A 190 0.33 16.10 -2.42
CA VAL A 190 1.27 16.36 -1.31
C VAL A 190 2.71 15.93 -1.62
N GLN A 191 3.02 15.43 -2.82
CA GLN A 191 4.38 14.96 -3.18
C GLN A 191 4.96 13.92 -2.19
N LEU A 192 6.28 13.67 -2.26
CA LEU A 192 7.03 12.73 -1.42
C LEU A 192 7.37 13.29 -0.04
N ASP A 193 7.44 14.62 0.12
CA ASP A 193 7.74 15.29 1.39
C ASP A 193 6.45 15.80 2.08
N SER A 194 5.30 15.32 1.62
CA SER A 194 3.96 15.64 2.13
C SER A 194 3.59 17.14 2.15
N ASP A 195 4.23 18.00 1.33
CA ASP A 195 4.06 19.46 1.33
C ASP A 195 3.17 19.99 0.18
N LEU A 196 2.38 21.02 0.49
CA LEU A 196 1.54 21.74 -0.47
C LEU A 196 2.30 22.95 -1.00
N ASP A 197 2.62 22.96 -2.30
CA ASP A 197 3.30 24.09 -2.91
C ASP A 197 2.46 25.38 -2.94
N ASP A 198 3.13 26.53 -3.09
CA ASP A 198 2.50 27.84 -3.13
C ASP A 198 1.42 27.99 -4.22
N ARG A 199 1.60 27.33 -5.38
CA ARG A 199 0.65 27.39 -6.51
C ARG A 199 -0.63 26.63 -6.22
N GLN A 200 -0.51 25.48 -5.57
CA GLN A 200 -1.64 24.70 -5.12
C GLN A 200 -2.40 25.44 -4.01
N ILE A 201 -1.69 26.12 -3.11
CA ILE A 201 -2.31 27.00 -2.11
C ILE A 201 -3.06 28.16 -2.78
N GLU A 202 -2.46 28.83 -3.78
CA GLU A 202 -3.11 29.88 -4.57
C GLU A 202 -4.36 29.37 -5.28
N TYR A 203 -4.28 28.18 -5.89
CA TYR A 203 -5.40 27.50 -6.53
C TYR A 203 -6.57 27.30 -5.56
N PHE A 204 -6.34 26.68 -4.40
CA PHE A 204 -7.41 26.45 -3.44
C PHE A 204 -7.92 27.72 -2.76
N LYS A 205 -7.11 28.78 -2.62
CA LYS A 205 -7.59 30.10 -2.21
C LYS A 205 -8.59 30.69 -3.21
N LEU A 206 -8.38 30.49 -4.50
CA LEU A 206 -9.30 30.96 -5.55
C LEU A 206 -10.58 30.13 -5.58
N VAL A 207 -10.47 28.81 -5.46
CA VAL A 207 -11.61 27.91 -5.30
C VAL A 207 -12.45 28.29 -4.08
N ALA A 208 -11.81 28.53 -2.92
CA ALA A 208 -12.49 28.91 -1.68
C ALA A 208 -13.26 30.24 -1.80
N LYS A 209 -12.79 31.19 -2.63
CA LYS A 209 -13.51 32.45 -2.91
C LYS A 209 -14.79 32.23 -3.72
N ALA A 210 -14.86 31.17 -4.53
CA ALA A 210 -16.03 30.83 -5.33
C ALA A 210 -17.10 30.04 -4.55
N MET A 211 -16.75 29.51 -3.37
CA MET A 211 -17.64 28.72 -2.52
C MET A 211 -18.55 29.60 -1.66
N ALA A 212 -19.85 29.31 -1.64
CA ALA A 212 -20.78 29.96 -0.71
C ALA A 212 -20.52 29.52 0.75
N PRO A 213 -20.94 30.28 1.78
CA PRO A 213 -20.65 29.95 3.19
C PRO A 213 -21.11 28.55 3.63
N GLU A 214 -22.24 28.09 3.10
CA GLU A 214 -22.87 26.80 3.43
C GLU A 214 -22.40 25.63 2.53
N ASP A 215 -21.44 25.89 1.63
CA ASP A 215 -20.91 24.85 0.76
C ASP A 215 -20.00 23.91 1.56
N ARG A 216 -20.23 22.60 1.37
CA ARG A 216 -19.54 21.50 2.05
C ARG A 216 -18.51 20.86 1.13
N VAL A 217 -17.47 20.31 1.74
CA VAL A 217 -16.29 19.77 1.02
C VAL A 217 -16.14 18.27 1.28
N ILE A 218 -15.92 17.53 0.20
CA ILE A 218 -15.29 16.21 0.18
C ILE A 218 -13.84 16.42 -0.25
N LEU A 219 -12.89 16.04 0.60
CA LEU A 219 -11.46 16.21 0.37
C LEU A 219 -10.81 14.85 0.14
N CYS A 220 -10.13 14.69 -1.00
CA CYS A 220 -9.41 13.50 -1.41
C CYS A 220 -7.90 13.74 -1.30
N ASN A 221 -7.21 12.90 -0.55
CA ASN A 221 -5.75 12.90 -0.43
C ASN A 221 -5.23 11.51 -0.83
N ALA A 222 -3.96 11.40 -1.17
CA ALA A 222 -3.30 10.09 -1.30
C ALA A 222 -3.19 9.39 0.07
N GLU A 223 -2.66 10.11 1.06
CA GLU A 223 -2.29 9.51 2.35
C GLU A 223 -3.25 9.89 3.50
N PRO A 224 -3.56 8.94 4.40
CA PRO A 224 -4.41 9.15 5.55
C PRO A 224 -3.61 9.77 6.71
N HIS A 225 -3.17 11.02 6.54
CA HIS A 225 -2.32 11.75 7.51
C HIS A 225 -2.84 11.70 8.95
N TRP A 226 -4.15 11.62 9.15
CA TRP A 226 -4.77 11.49 10.48
C TRP A 226 -4.47 10.16 11.17
N ILE A 227 -4.20 9.09 10.42
CA ILE A 227 -3.71 7.81 10.95
C ILE A 227 -2.25 7.95 11.33
N TYR A 228 -1.43 8.51 10.44
CA TYR A 228 0.01 8.68 10.71
C TYR A 228 0.28 9.61 11.89
N ALA A 229 -0.49 10.69 12.03
CA ALA A 229 -0.41 11.54 13.21
C ALA A 229 -0.76 10.82 14.52
N GLN A 230 -1.71 9.89 14.50
CA GLN A 230 -2.04 9.10 15.69
C GLN A 230 -0.95 8.06 16.02
N ILE A 231 -0.30 7.49 15.01
CA ILE A 231 0.66 6.39 15.21
C ILE A 231 2.09 6.91 15.45
N TYR A 232 2.49 7.96 14.74
CA TYR A 232 3.88 8.44 14.68
C TYR A 232 4.05 9.85 15.25
N GLY A 233 2.98 10.64 15.42
CA GLY A 233 3.10 12.06 15.79
C GLY A 233 3.77 12.35 17.13
N GLU A 234 3.85 11.38 18.06
CA GLU A 234 4.66 11.50 19.29
C GLU A 234 6.16 11.31 19.04
N ASP A 235 6.53 10.44 18.09
CA ASP A 235 7.91 10.08 17.77
C ASP A 235 8.51 11.02 16.70
N ASP A 236 7.66 11.57 15.81
CA ASP A 236 8.04 12.38 14.66
C ASP A 236 7.04 13.53 14.40
N PRO A 237 7.44 14.80 14.65
CA PRO A 237 6.60 15.97 14.42
C PRO A 237 6.20 16.22 12.96
N ASP A 238 6.92 15.65 11.98
CA ASP A 238 6.64 15.84 10.56
C ASP A 238 5.36 15.10 10.14
N TYR A 239 5.03 13.99 10.81
CA TYR A 239 3.77 13.26 10.64
C TYR A 239 2.60 13.91 11.40
N ASN A 240 2.38 15.21 11.26
CA ASN A 240 1.26 15.91 11.88
C ASN A 240 0.12 16.17 10.90
N ASP A 241 -1.12 16.26 11.39
CA ASP A 241 -2.32 16.62 10.60
C ASP A 241 -2.32 18.11 10.19
N ASN A 242 -1.16 18.77 10.26
CA ASN A 242 -0.99 20.21 10.07
C ASN A 242 -1.37 20.66 8.67
N ASN A 243 -1.11 19.86 7.64
CA ASN A 243 -1.40 20.26 6.26
C ASN A 243 -2.91 20.23 5.99
N LEU A 244 -3.63 19.24 6.53
CA LEU A 244 -5.09 19.21 6.44
C LEU A 244 -5.71 20.30 7.30
N ALA A 245 -5.19 20.51 8.52
CA ALA A 245 -5.63 21.60 9.37
C ALA A 245 -5.34 22.98 8.75
N PHE A 246 -4.23 23.14 8.04
CA PHE A 246 -3.88 24.35 7.31
C PHE A 246 -4.83 24.58 6.15
N LEU A 247 -5.08 23.55 5.33
CA LEU A 247 -6.02 23.62 4.22
C LEU A 247 -7.42 23.98 4.73
N GLU A 248 -7.91 23.30 5.77
CA GLU A 248 -9.23 23.54 6.36
C GLU A 248 -9.34 24.94 6.99
N ASN A 249 -8.43 25.29 7.89
CA ASN A 249 -8.55 26.48 8.74
C ASN A 249 -7.99 27.75 8.11
N LYS A 250 -6.96 27.66 7.26
CA LYS A 250 -6.27 28.83 6.69
C LYS A 250 -6.63 29.07 5.23
N VAL A 251 -6.82 28.02 4.44
CA VAL A 251 -7.09 28.14 2.99
C VAL A 251 -8.59 28.17 2.71
N LEU A 252 -9.31 27.08 3.03
CA LEU A 252 -10.73 26.91 2.76
C LEU A 252 -11.62 27.70 3.73
N LYS A 253 -11.12 27.91 4.97
CA LYS A 253 -11.80 28.63 6.07
C LYS A 253 -13.20 28.09 6.36
N ARG A 254 -13.36 26.77 6.27
CA ARG A 254 -14.61 26.04 6.49
C ARG A 254 -14.29 24.61 6.84
N LYS A 255 -15.22 23.93 7.50
CA LYS A 255 -15.07 22.51 7.83
C LYS A 255 -15.20 21.63 6.60
N VAL A 256 -14.35 20.62 6.53
CA VAL A 256 -14.48 19.50 5.59
C VAL A 256 -15.42 18.45 6.20
N ALA A 257 -16.39 17.98 5.42
CA ALA A 257 -17.39 17.03 5.89
C ALA A 257 -16.90 15.57 5.75
N VAL A 258 -16.13 15.29 4.69
CA VAL A 258 -15.59 13.95 4.40
C VAL A 258 -14.15 14.08 3.93
N PHE A 259 -13.25 13.40 4.64
CA PHE A 259 -11.87 13.18 4.22
C PHE A 259 -11.73 11.75 3.69
N LEU A 260 -11.17 11.62 2.49
CA LEU A 260 -10.91 10.35 1.81
C LEU A 260 -9.41 10.20 1.56
N ALA A 261 -8.86 9.02 1.83
CA ALA A 261 -7.48 8.68 1.49
C ALA A 261 -7.28 7.20 1.17
N GLY A 262 -6.19 6.89 0.47
CA GLY A 262 -5.68 5.55 0.18
C GLY A 262 -4.50 5.18 1.09
N ASP A 263 -3.43 4.67 0.47
CA ASP A 263 -2.08 4.32 0.96
C ASP A 263 -2.05 3.19 2.02
N LEU A 264 -3.01 3.18 2.92
CA LEU A 264 -3.29 2.01 3.76
C LEU A 264 -4.30 1.13 3.04
N HIS A 265 -3.85 -0.04 2.60
CA HIS A 265 -4.57 -0.89 1.64
C HIS A 265 -5.77 -1.68 2.21
N HIS A 266 -6.63 -1.03 2.99
CA HIS A 266 -7.83 -1.57 3.61
C HIS A 266 -8.93 -0.50 3.65
N TYR A 267 -10.15 -0.89 4.06
CA TYR A 267 -11.18 0.09 4.40
C TYR A 267 -11.16 0.37 5.90
N ARG A 268 -11.28 1.63 6.28
CA ARG A 268 -11.44 2.05 7.67
C ARG A 268 -12.16 3.39 7.75
N ARG A 269 -13.20 3.45 8.59
CA ARG A 269 -13.98 4.68 8.81
C ARG A 269 -13.95 5.12 10.26
N HIS A 270 -13.63 6.39 10.43
CA HIS A 270 -13.76 7.12 11.68
C HIS A 270 -14.74 8.26 11.54
N GLU A 271 -15.46 8.53 12.62
CA GLU A 271 -16.52 9.53 12.65
C GLU A 271 -16.38 10.40 13.90
N ALA A 272 -16.49 11.71 13.71
CA ALA A 272 -16.54 12.68 14.79
C ALA A 272 -17.96 12.89 15.33
N GLY A 273 -18.07 13.48 16.52
CA GLY A 273 -19.36 13.78 17.15
C GLY A 273 -20.24 14.76 16.37
N ASP A 274 -19.65 15.59 15.51
CA ASP A 274 -20.36 16.52 14.62
C ASP A 274 -20.71 15.92 13.25
N GLY A 275 -20.41 14.63 13.04
CA GLY A 275 -20.73 13.90 11.81
C GLY A 275 -19.66 13.96 10.73
N THR A 276 -18.53 14.65 10.95
CA THR A 276 -17.39 14.61 10.02
C THR A 276 -16.82 13.19 9.90
N GLN A 277 -16.52 12.77 8.67
CA GLN A 277 -15.99 11.44 8.36
C GLN A 277 -14.52 11.52 7.95
N LYS A 278 -13.70 10.61 8.49
CA LYS A 278 -12.33 10.31 8.02
C LYS A 278 -12.29 8.87 7.54
N ILE A 279 -12.07 8.66 6.25
CA ILE A 279 -12.19 7.34 5.62
C ILE A 279 -10.91 7.02 4.85
N THR A 280 -10.29 5.91 5.24
CA THR A 280 -9.26 5.22 4.46
C THR A 280 -9.96 4.18 3.58
N ALA A 281 -9.77 4.23 2.26
CA ALA A 281 -10.37 3.33 1.28
C ALA A 281 -9.35 2.87 0.22
N GLY A 282 -8.23 2.33 0.69
CA GLY A 282 -7.10 1.92 -0.16
C GLY A 282 -7.14 0.51 -0.72
N GLY A 283 -8.33 -0.06 -0.87
CA GLY A 283 -8.46 -1.46 -1.29
C GLY A 283 -8.58 -1.67 -2.78
N GLY A 284 -8.09 -0.78 -3.64
CA GLY A 284 -8.41 -0.80 -5.07
C GLY A 284 -7.72 -1.91 -5.86
N GLY A 285 -6.50 -2.28 -5.48
CA GLY A 285 -5.71 -3.27 -6.23
C GLY A 285 -4.46 -3.77 -5.50
N ALA A 286 -3.93 -2.98 -4.55
CA ALA A 286 -2.76 -3.28 -3.73
C ALA A 286 -2.97 -4.44 -2.75
N PHE A 287 -1.87 -5.05 -2.28
CA PHE A 287 -1.94 -6.11 -1.28
C PHE A 287 -2.58 -5.59 0.00
N LEU A 288 -3.39 -6.40 0.67
CA LEU A 288 -4.08 -5.97 1.89
C LEU A 288 -3.08 -5.49 2.97
N HIS A 289 -3.33 -4.34 3.59
CA HIS A 289 -2.66 -3.92 4.83
C HIS A 289 -3.39 -4.43 6.09
N PRO A 290 -2.72 -4.59 7.24
CA PRO A 290 -3.37 -5.03 8.45
C PRO A 290 -4.33 -3.99 9.04
N THR A 291 -5.43 -4.45 9.62
CA THR A 291 -6.34 -3.64 10.44
C THR A 291 -6.15 -3.87 11.95
N HIS A 292 -5.25 -4.77 12.37
CA HIS A 292 -4.95 -5.07 13.77
C HIS A 292 -3.59 -4.53 14.25
N GLY A 293 -3.05 -3.52 13.56
CA GLY A 293 -1.80 -2.85 13.91
C GLY A 293 -1.95 -1.88 15.10
N PRO A 294 -1.19 -0.76 15.12
CA PRO A 294 -1.28 0.25 16.17
C PRO A 294 -2.70 0.72 16.47
N ASP A 295 -2.94 1.11 17.73
CA ASP A 295 -4.27 1.53 18.18
C ASP A 295 -4.67 2.86 17.54
N VAL A 296 -5.69 2.78 16.70
CA VAL A 296 -6.37 3.91 16.05
C VAL A 296 -7.87 3.84 16.31
N SER A 297 -8.29 3.23 17.42
CA SER A 297 -9.70 3.18 17.84
C SER A 297 -10.29 4.58 18.04
N THR A 298 -9.44 5.53 18.41
CA THR A 298 -9.74 6.96 18.43
C THR A 298 -8.66 7.77 17.72
N LEU A 299 -9.02 8.92 17.15
CA LEU A 299 -8.09 9.88 16.56
C LEU A 299 -8.31 11.28 17.13
N ALA A 300 -7.31 12.15 16.97
CA ALA A 300 -7.35 13.55 17.37
C ALA A 300 -7.85 13.73 18.82
N ASN A 301 -7.16 13.07 19.76
CA ASN A 301 -7.46 13.11 21.20
C ASN A 301 -8.89 12.67 21.55
N GLY A 302 -9.45 11.69 20.82
CA GLY A 302 -10.77 11.13 21.11
C GLY A 302 -11.92 11.77 20.32
N ASN A 303 -11.67 12.79 19.51
CA ASN A 303 -12.72 13.46 18.75
C ASN A 303 -13.36 12.55 17.69
N PHE A 304 -12.56 11.68 17.08
CA PHE A 304 -13.04 10.69 16.11
C PHE A 304 -13.01 9.30 16.71
N LYS A 305 -14.05 8.50 16.44
CA LYS A 305 -14.15 7.10 16.87
C LYS A 305 -14.20 6.19 15.66
N LEU A 306 -13.45 5.08 15.72
CA LEU A 306 -13.50 4.01 14.74
C LEU A 306 -14.92 3.41 14.71
N LYS A 307 -15.47 3.27 13.50
CA LYS A 307 -16.81 2.71 13.26
C LYS A 307 -16.74 1.35 12.58
N GLN A 308 -15.92 1.23 11.55
CA GLN A 308 -15.81 0.00 10.78
C GLN A 308 -14.41 -0.18 10.17
N SER A 309 -14.01 -1.43 9.95
CA SER A 309 -12.82 -1.79 9.17
C SER A 309 -13.11 -3.02 8.29
N PHE A 310 -12.46 -3.12 7.13
CA PHE A 310 -12.56 -4.28 6.24
C PHE A 310 -11.16 -4.70 5.77
N PRO A 311 -10.68 -5.90 6.18
CA PRO A 311 -11.32 -6.83 7.12
C PRO A 311 -11.41 -6.28 8.54
N ASP A 312 -12.24 -6.89 9.38
CA ASP A 312 -12.22 -6.60 10.83
C ASP A 312 -10.84 -6.98 11.44
N PRO A 313 -10.44 -6.36 12.56
CA PRO A 313 -9.14 -6.63 13.17
C PRO A 313 -8.90 -8.10 13.54
N GLY A 314 -9.94 -8.84 13.95
CA GLY A 314 -9.82 -10.26 14.29
C GLY A 314 -9.46 -11.10 13.06
N THR A 315 -10.15 -10.89 11.95
CA THR A 315 -9.84 -11.52 10.67
C THR A 315 -8.45 -11.14 10.17
N SER A 316 -8.09 -9.85 10.24
CA SER A 316 -6.75 -9.39 9.87
C SER A 316 -5.66 -10.07 10.69
N LYS A 317 -5.86 -10.20 12.01
CA LYS A 317 -4.94 -10.90 12.90
C LYS A 317 -4.79 -12.37 12.51
N SER A 318 -5.90 -13.03 12.19
CA SER A 318 -5.87 -14.42 11.70
C SER A 318 -5.09 -14.57 10.39
N LEU A 319 -5.19 -13.61 9.47
CA LEU A 319 -4.46 -13.65 8.20
C LEU A 319 -2.95 -13.54 8.42
N SER A 320 -2.49 -12.80 9.43
CA SER A 320 -1.07 -12.63 9.72
C SER A 320 -0.33 -13.94 10.00
N TRP A 321 -1.02 -14.97 10.51
CA TRP A 321 -0.45 -16.31 10.77
C TRP A 321 0.10 -16.99 9.52
N ARG A 322 -0.33 -16.56 8.33
CA ARG A 322 0.24 -17.01 7.05
C ARG A 322 1.72 -16.64 6.90
N ASN A 323 2.26 -15.70 7.71
CA ASN A 323 3.70 -15.45 7.77
C ASN A 323 4.50 -16.68 8.19
N LEU A 324 3.91 -17.66 8.90
CA LEU A 324 4.59 -18.94 9.16
C LEU A 324 4.87 -19.75 7.88
N LEU A 325 4.18 -19.44 6.78
CA LEU A 325 4.38 -20.04 5.47
C LEU A 325 5.30 -19.19 4.58
N PHE A 326 6.04 -18.24 5.15
CA PHE A 326 6.90 -17.29 4.40
C PHE A 326 7.82 -17.99 3.40
N LEU A 327 8.42 -19.14 3.76
CA LEU A 327 9.26 -19.95 2.86
C LEU A 327 8.55 -20.31 1.54
N PHE A 328 7.27 -20.65 1.61
CA PHE A 328 6.50 -21.10 0.45
C PHE A 328 5.93 -19.91 -0.34
N SER A 329 5.58 -18.82 0.35
CA SER A 329 5.07 -17.61 -0.28
C SER A 329 6.17 -16.80 -0.97
N ASN A 330 7.39 -16.80 -0.40
CA ASN A 330 8.53 -15.98 -0.84
C ASN A 330 9.80 -16.83 -1.08
N PRO A 331 9.75 -17.85 -1.95
CA PRO A 331 10.86 -18.80 -2.11
C PRO A 331 12.15 -18.15 -2.63
N LEU A 332 12.06 -17.06 -3.39
CA LEU A 332 13.24 -16.36 -3.92
C LEU A 332 14.00 -15.58 -2.82
N PHE A 333 13.30 -15.11 -1.78
CA PHE A 333 13.95 -14.48 -0.62
C PHE A 333 14.90 -15.45 0.07
N GLY A 334 14.50 -16.72 0.21
CA GLY A 334 15.33 -17.72 0.84
C GLY A 334 16.71 -17.84 0.20
N ILE A 335 16.84 -17.58 -1.12
CA ILE A 335 18.12 -17.66 -1.84
C ILE A 335 19.12 -16.66 -1.24
N VAL A 336 18.65 -15.45 -0.91
CA VAL A 336 19.46 -14.42 -0.25
C VAL A 336 19.94 -14.92 1.10
N SER A 337 19.04 -15.45 1.93
CA SER A 337 19.42 -15.96 3.26
C SER A 337 20.39 -17.15 3.17
N GLY A 338 20.18 -18.07 2.22
CA GLY A 338 21.08 -19.20 1.98
C GLY A 338 22.48 -18.73 1.57
N LEU A 339 22.57 -17.79 0.62
CA LEU A 339 23.85 -17.23 0.17
C LEU A 339 24.56 -16.48 1.30
N LEU A 340 23.85 -15.64 2.05
CA LEU A 340 24.41 -14.93 3.20
C LEU A 340 24.93 -15.93 4.24
N TYR A 341 24.20 -17.01 4.52
CA TYR A 341 24.61 -18.02 5.48
C TYR A 341 25.86 -18.77 5.01
N MET A 342 25.89 -19.19 3.74
CA MET A 342 27.04 -19.85 3.14
C MET A 342 28.28 -18.96 3.18
N LEU A 343 28.18 -17.71 2.72
CA LEU A 343 29.29 -16.76 2.72
C LEU A 343 29.78 -16.43 4.14
N THR A 344 28.86 -16.34 5.11
CA THR A 344 29.23 -16.10 6.51
C THR A 344 29.97 -17.28 7.11
N ALA A 345 29.47 -18.50 6.93
CA ALA A 345 30.15 -19.71 7.38
C ALA A 345 31.52 -19.88 6.70
N TRP A 346 31.61 -19.58 5.40
CA TRP A 346 32.88 -19.57 4.66
C TRP A 346 33.83 -18.51 5.22
N SER A 347 33.37 -17.29 5.50
CA SER A 347 34.26 -16.22 5.98
C SER A 347 34.98 -16.59 7.29
N VAL A 348 34.34 -17.38 8.16
CA VAL A 348 34.91 -17.81 9.45
C VAL A 348 35.79 -19.06 9.31
N MET A 349 35.41 -20.03 8.45
CA MET A 349 36.14 -21.27 8.12
C MET A 349 37.04 -21.82 9.24
N VAL A 350 36.44 -22.43 10.27
CA VAL A 350 37.15 -22.98 11.43
C VAL A 350 36.83 -24.46 11.63
N ASP A 351 37.81 -25.27 12.02
CA ASP A 351 37.59 -26.69 12.33
C ASP A 351 36.88 -26.85 13.66
N LEU A 352 35.60 -27.22 13.60
CA LEU A 352 34.78 -27.52 14.78
C LEU A 352 34.37 -29.00 14.84
N THR A 353 34.93 -29.84 13.98
CA THR A 353 34.46 -31.22 13.80
C THR A 353 34.72 -32.12 15.01
N GLY A 354 35.76 -31.80 15.79
CA GLY A 354 36.11 -32.49 17.04
C GLY A 354 35.19 -32.18 18.23
N TYR A 355 34.36 -31.13 18.17
CA TYR A 355 33.49 -30.76 19.28
C TYR A 355 32.16 -31.53 19.22
N GLY A 356 31.74 -32.13 20.34
CA GLY A 356 30.41 -32.74 20.48
C GLY A 356 29.30 -31.75 20.85
N LEU A 357 28.04 -32.19 20.84
CA LEU A 357 26.90 -31.37 21.33
C LEU A 357 27.09 -30.91 22.78
N GLY A 358 27.70 -31.74 23.64
CA GLY A 358 28.03 -31.39 25.02
C GLY A 358 29.13 -30.33 25.17
N GLN A 359 29.83 -29.97 24.08
CA GLN A 359 30.88 -28.95 24.04
C GLN A 359 30.46 -27.72 23.24
N PHE A 360 29.16 -27.50 23.06
CA PHE A 360 28.60 -26.37 22.31
C PHE A 360 29.22 -25.02 22.69
N GLY A 361 29.35 -24.71 23.99
CA GLY A 361 29.93 -23.44 24.44
C GLY A 361 31.40 -23.27 24.02
N GLN A 362 32.16 -24.36 23.96
CA GLN A 362 33.55 -24.33 23.49
C GLN A 362 33.61 -24.12 21.97
N ALA A 363 32.78 -24.84 21.20
CA ALA A 363 32.68 -24.67 19.75
C ALA A 363 32.30 -23.23 19.37
N LEU A 364 31.32 -22.65 20.07
CA LEU A 364 30.91 -21.26 19.86
C LEU A 364 32.03 -20.27 20.18
N ARG A 365 32.74 -20.46 21.30
CA ARG A 365 33.88 -19.60 21.67
C ARG A 365 35.01 -19.66 20.64
N VAL A 366 35.30 -20.85 20.11
CA VAL A 366 36.31 -21.04 19.06
C VAL A 366 35.89 -20.35 17.77
N ALA A 367 34.65 -20.51 17.34
CA ALA A 367 34.11 -19.81 16.16
C ALA A 367 34.13 -18.29 16.31
N PHE A 368 33.74 -17.78 17.48
CA PHE A 368 33.77 -16.36 17.77
C PHE A 368 35.19 -15.79 17.73
N ASN A 369 36.15 -16.46 18.36
CA ASN A 369 37.56 -16.07 18.31
C ASN A 369 38.12 -16.13 16.88
N ALA A 370 37.75 -17.14 16.09
CA ALA A 370 38.16 -17.25 14.69
C ALA A 370 37.63 -16.08 13.86
N ALA A 371 36.37 -15.70 14.06
CA ALA A 371 35.77 -14.54 13.40
C ALA A 371 36.50 -13.23 13.76
N LEU A 372 36.87 -13.03 15.04
CA LEU A 372 37.60 -11.83 15.48
C LEU A 372 39.06 -11.78 14.99
N ASN A 373 39.70 -12.94 14.85
CA ASN A 373 41.09 -13.02 14.39
C ASN A 373 41.24 -12.84 12.86
N SER A 374 40.14 -12.82 12.12
CA SER A 374 40.12 -12.55 10.68
C SER A 374 39.41 -11.22 10.42
N SER A 375 40.15 -10.22 9.92
CA SER A 375 39.58 -8.90 9.62
C SER A 375 38.43 -8.98 8.61
N VAL A 376 38.53 -9.87 7.62
CA VAL A 376 37.49 -10.12 6.62
C VAL A 376 36.25 -10.77 7.26
N ALA A 377 36.45 -11.78 8.12
CA ALA A 377 35.34 -12.47 8.79
C ALA A 377 34.62 -11.53 9.78
N ALA A 378 35.38 -10.78 10.58
CA ALA A 378 34.84 -9.80 11.51
C ALA A 378 34.00 -8.75 10.78
N PHE A 379 34.55 -8.15 9.71
CA PHE A 379 33.82 -7.19 8.89
C PHE A 379 32.54 -7.80 8.30
N TRP A 380 32.62 -9.01 7.74
CA TRP A 380 31.48 -9.65 7.11
C TRP A 380 30.37 -10.03 8.11
N VAL A 381 30.73 -10.61 9.26
CA VAL A 381 29.77 -10.96 10.32
C VAL A 381 29.07 -9.70 10.85
N VAL A 382 29.81 -8.62 11.07
CA VAL A 382 29.24 -7.32 11.47
C VAL A 382 28.31 -6.78 10.37
N THR A 383 28.71 -6.87 9.10
CA THR A 383 27.88 -6.42 7.97
C THR A 383 26.56 -7.20 7.90
N VAL A 384 26.60 -8.52 8.05
CA VAL A 384 25.39 -9.36 8.05
C VAL A 384 24.50 -9.05 9.26
N PHE A 385 25.09 -8.89 10.44
CA PHE A 385 24.35 -8.45 11.64
C PHE A 385 23.66 -7.11 11.41
N LEU A 386 24.41 -6.11 10.91
CA LEU A 386 23.89 -4.78 10.63
C LEU A 386 22.80 -4.81 9.56
N GLY A 387 22.91 -5.65 8.53
CA GLY A 387 21.87 -5.82 7.51
C GLY A 387 20.53 -6.24 8.11
N PHE A 388 20.51 -7.28 8.95
CA PHE A 388 19.30 -7.71 9.64
C PHE A 388 18.85 -6.72 10.72
N TRP A 389 19.79 -6.06 11.41
CA TRP A 389 19.47 -5.04 12.40
C TRP A 389 18.79 -3.83 11.77
N LEU A 390 19.30 -3.33 10.64
CA LEU A 390 18.72 -2.22 9.88
C LEU A 390 17.36 -2.57 9.26
N PHE A 391 17.10 -3.85 8.95
CA PHE A 391 15.77 -4.28 8.51
C PHE A 391 14.69 -4.05 9.58
N THR A 392 15.07 -4.00 10.86
CA THR A 392 14.13 -3.76 11.97
C THR A 392 13.84 -2.28 12.24
N ASP A 393 14.08 -1.43 11.24
CA ASP A 393 13.87 0.00 11.38
C ASP A 393 12.39 0.33 11.60
N THR A 394 12.15 1.13 12.63
CA THR A 394 10.83 1.60 13.04
C THR A 394 11.01 2.94 13.76
N HIS A 395 9.93 3.70 13.91
CA HIS A 395 9.91 4.95 14.67
C HIS A 395 10.33 4.80 16.15
N SER A 396 10.17 3.61 16.74
CA SER A 396 10.60 3.35 18.12
C SER A 396 12.08 2.94 18.21
N ARG A 397 12.92 3.83 18.76
CA ARG A 397 14.36 3.56 18.97
C ARG A 397 14.62 2.33 19.84
N ALA A 398 13.84 2.16 20.91
CA ALA A 398 13.99 1.04 21.83
C ALA A 398 13.68 -0.30 21.16
N TYR A 399 12.57 -0.36 20.40
CA TYR A 399 12.21 -1.54 19.63
C TYR A 399 13.29 -1.90 18.61
N ARG A 400 13.72 -0.93 17.80
CA ARG A 400 14.77 -1.13 16.78
C ARG A 400 16.05 -1.71 17.37
N VAL A 401 16.51 -1.20 18.52
CA VAL A 401 17.72 -1.72 19.15
C VAL A 401 17.53 -3.16 19.63
N VAL A 402 16.45 -3.44 20.38
CA VAL A 402 16.22 -4.76 20.99
C VAL A 402 15.83 -5.79 19.94
N ALA A 403 14.77 -5.54 19.17
CA ALA A 403 14.27 -6.45 18.14
C ALA A 403 15.32 -6.66 17.04
N GLY A 404 16.00 -5.61 16.61
CA GLY A 404 17.10 -5.72 15.64
C GLY A 404 18.25 -6.58 16.12
N THR A 405 18.63 -6.43 17.38
CA THR A 405 19.71 -7.23 17.97
C THR A 405 19.30 -8.69 18.09
N VAL A 406 18.09 -8.96 18.58
CA VAL A 406 17.55 -10.32 18.66
C VAL A 406 17.44 -10.95 17.26
N HIS A 407 16.92 -10.22 16.28
CA HIS A 407 16.75 -10.70 14.91
C HIS A 407 18.10 -11.01 14.26
N GLY A 408 19.04 -10.07 14.27
CA GLY A 408 20.38 -10.25 13.72
C GLY A 408 21.16 -11.38 14.40
N LEU A 409 21.14 -11.46 15.74
CA LEU A 409 21.77 -12.54 16.49
C LEU A 409 21.11 -13.90 16.20
N THR A 410 19.79 -13.95 15.99
CA THR A 410 19.09 -15.19 15.63
C THR A 410 19.57 -15.72 14.27
N HIS A 411 19.75 -14.84 13.28
CA HIS A 411 20.32 -15.25 12.00
C HIS A 411 21.78 -15.71 12.15
N LEU A 412 22.64 -14.97 12.84
CA LEU A 412 24.04 -15.39 13.08
C LEU A 412 24.14 -16.71 13.86
N PHE A 413 23.25 -16.91 14.81
CA PHE A 413 23.19 -18.15 15.57
C PHE A 413 22.79 -19.33 14.69
N ALA A 414 21.81 -19.15 13.82
CA ALA A 414 21.43 -20.15 12.82
C ALA A 414 22.58 -20.45 11.84
N VAL A 415 23.30 -19.44 11.37
CA VAL A 415 24.51 -19.62 10.55
C VAL A 415 25.52 -20.51 11.25
N PHE A 416 25.83 -20.23 12.52
CA PHE A 416 26.78 -21.02 13.30
C PHE A 416 26.35 -22.49 13.40
N LEU A 417 25.09 -22.75 13.79
CA LEU A 417 24.57 -24.12 13.93
C LEU A 417 24.58 -24.88 12.61
N ILE A 418 24.11 -24.25 11.54
CA ILE A 418 24.02 -24.85 10.21
C ILE A 418 25.42 -25.09 9.65
N GLY A 419 26.32 -24.11 9.76
CA GLY A 419 27.71 -24.24 9.31
C GLY A 419 28.44 -25.36 10.05
N TRP A 420 28.36 -25.37 11.38
CA TRP A 420 28.98 -26.41 12.20
C TRP A 420 28.42 -27.81 11.86
N GLY A 421 27.10 -27.94 11.77
CA GLY A 421 26.44 -29.20 11.43
C GLY A 421 26.78 -29.69 10.02
N ALA A 422 26.76 -28.81 9.02
CA ALA A 422 27.07 -29.14 7.64
C ALA A 422 28.53 -29.58 7.46
N THR A 423 29.48 -28.85 8.05
CA THR A 423 30.90 -29.22 8.03
C THR A 423 31.13 -30.55 8.72
N ARG A 424 30.54 -30.77 9.90
CA ARG A 424 30.66 -32.04 10.61
C ARG A 424 30.10 -33.20 9.80
N LEU A 425 28.91 -33.03 9.20
CA LEU A 425 28.29 -34.06 8.37
C LEU A 425 29.17 -34.42 7.18
N ALA A 426 29.71 -33.42 6.48
CA ALA A 426 30.60 -33.64 5.35
C ALA A 426 31.88 -34.40 5.73
N VAL A 427 32.46 -34.10 6.91
CA VAL A 427 33.64 -34.81 7.41
C VAL A 427 33.32 -36.24 7.84
N VAL A 428 32.20 -36.46 8.52
CA VAL A 428 31.73 -37.81 8.90
C VAL A 428 31.43 -38.67 7.66
N MET A 429 30.98 -38.06 6.56
CA MET A 429 30.77 -38.74 5.27
C MET A 429 32.09 -39.08 4.53
N GLY A 430 33.24 -38.84 5.16
CA GLY A 430 34.55 -39.26 4.65
C GLY A 430 35.30 -38.21 3.83
N SER A 431 34.82 -36.97 3.77
CA SER A 431 35.55 -35.88 3.12
C SER A 431 36.45 -35.17 4.13
N PRO A 432 37.79 -35.21 4.03
CA PRO A 432 38.66 -34.54 5.01
C PRO A 432 38.33 -33.04 5.14
N PHE A 433 38.51 -32.48 6.34
CA PHE A 433 38.34 -31.04 6.55
C PHE A 433 39.26 -30.25 5.60
N HIS A 434 38.76 -29.13 5.05
CA HIS A 434 39.37 -28.34 3.98
C HIS A 434 39.53 -29.02 2.61
N SER A 435 39.05 -30.25 2.42
CA SER A 435 39.04 -30.85 1.08
C SER A 435 37.97 -30.21 0.19
N THR A 436 38.22 -30.13 -1.12
CA THR A 436 37.23 -29.62 -2.09
C THR A 436 35.86 -30.31 -1.98
N PRO A 437 35.77 -31.65 -1.84
CA PRO A 437 34.49 -32.33 -1.63
C PRO A 437 33.77 -31.89 -0.35
N GLN A 438 34.50 -31.71 0.75
CA GLN A 438 33.92 -31.25 2.02
C GLN A 438 33.37 -29.83 1.88
N LEU A 439 34.13 -28.92 1.28
CA LEU A 439 33.72 -27.53 1.08
C LEU A 439 32.47 -27.43 0.21
N LEU A 440 32.44 -28.15 -0.92
CA LEU A 440 31.29 -28.16 -1.82
C LEU A 440 30.04 -28.76 -1.15
N LEU A 441 30.18 -29.89 -0.46
CA LEU A 441 29.07 -30.52 0.24
C LEU A 441 28.54 -29.62 1.36
N SER A 442 29.43 -29.03 2.16
CA SER A 442 29.05 -28.11 3.23
C SER A 442 28.36 -26.87 2.67
N ALA A 443 28.87 -26.29 1.59
CA ALA A 443 28.25 -25.14 0.93
C ALA A 443 26.83 -25.45 0.46
N VAL A 444 26.60 -26.59 -0.21
CA VAL A 444 25.27 -27.01 -0.65
C VAL A 444 24.33 -27.23 0.54
N LEU A 445 24.79 -27.90 1.60
CA LEU A 445 24.00 -28.12 2.81
C LEU A 445 23.64 -26.80 3.50
N ILE A 446 24.58 -25.87 3.61
CA ILE A 446 24.34 -24.55 4.21
C ILE A 446 23.39 -23.73 3.36
N LEU A 447 23.50 -23.77 2.02
CA LEU A 447 22.58 -23.09 1.12
C LEU A 447 21.14 -23.58 1.31
N ILE A 448 20.92 -24.90 1.30
CA ILE A 448 19.59 -25.50 1.45
C ILE A 448 19.03 -25.23 2.86
N ALA A 449 19.82 -25.48 3.90
CA ALA A 449 19.38 -25.27 5.27
C ALA A 449 19.16 -23.78 5.58
N GLY A 450 20.03 -22.90 5.07
CA GLY A 450 19.89 -21.44 5.20
C GLY A 450 18.67 -20.91 4.45
N TRP A 451 18.37 -21.44 3.26
CA TRP A 451 17.15 -21.14 2.51
C TRP A 451 15.88 -21.42 3.34
N ILE A 452 15.83 -22.58 4.01
CA ILE A 452 14.70 -22.99 4.84
C ILE A 452 14.66 -22.18 6.14
N VAL A 453 15.74 -22.25 6.93
CA VAL A 453 15.78 -21.69 8.30
C VAL A 453 15.74 -20.16 8.27
N GLY A 454 16.45 -19.51 7.35
CA GLY A 454 16.43 -18.06 7.20
C GLY A 454 15.02 -17.54 6.87
N SER A 455 14.30 -18.23 5.98
CA SER A 455 12.91 -17.89 5.64
C SER A 455 11.95 -18.10 6.82
N VAL A 456 12.15 -19.16 7.61
CA VAL A 456 11.33 -19.43 8.81
C VAL A 456 11.57 -18.36 9.89
N ILE A 457 12.83 -17.98 10.14
CA ILE A 457 13.17 -16.90 11.09
C ILE A 457 12.49 -15.61 10.65
N MET A 458 12.52 -15.29 9.36
CA MET A 458 11.86 -14.09 8.82
C MET A 458 10.35 -14.11 9.05
N GLY A 459 9.69 -15.23 8.72
CA GLY A 459 8.24 -15.38 8.93
C GLY A 459 7.82 -15.24 10.38
N ILE A 460 8.58 -15.85 11.31
CA ILE A 460 8.33 -15.73 12.76
C ILE A 460 8.57 -14.30 13.25
N TYR A 461 9.66 -13.67 12.79
CA TYR A 461 9.98 -12.28 13.12
C TYR A 461 8.83 -11.33 12.73
N LEU A 462 8.35 -11.41 11.49
CA LEU A 462 7.26 -10.58 11.00
C LEU A 462 5.96 -10.82 11.79
N LEU A 463 5.64 -12.09 12.06
CA LEU A 463 4.46 -12.47 12.84
C LEU A 463 4.48 -11.87 14.25
N ILE A 464 5.61 -11.99 14.96
CA ILE A 464 5.78 -11.44 16.32
C ILE A 464 5.74 -9.91 16.28
N SER A 465 6.44 -9.30 15.32
CA SER A 465 6.51 -7.85 15.15
C SER A 465 5.12 -7.22 15.06
N ILE A 466 4.24 -7.77 14.22
CA ILE A 466 2.90 -7.21 14.05
C ILE A 466 1.96 -7.58 15.21
N ASN A 467 1.95 -8.83 15.67
CA ASN A 467 0.96 -9.29 16.65
C ASN A 467 1.24 -8.88 18.10
N VAL A 468 2.52 -8.68 18.45
CA VAL A 468 2.94 -8.37 19.82
C VAL A 468 3.28 -6.89 19.96
N PHE A 469 3.93 -6.31 18.95
CA PHE A 469 4.46 -4.96 19.03
C PHE A 469 3.72 -3.95 18.14
N GLY A 470 2.81 -4.40 17.26
CA GLY A 470 2.11 -3.53 16.31
C GLY A 470 3.04 -2.86 15.31
N ARG A 471 4.21 -3.46 15.03
CA ARG A 471 5.23 -2.92 14.12
C ARG A 471 5.32 -3.77 12.86
N HIS A 472 5.97 -3.23 11.83
CA HIS A 472 6.20 -3.91 10.55
C HIS A 472 4.92 -4.34 9.82
N SER A 473 3.86 -3.51 9.91
CA SER A 473 2.58 -3.74 9.21
C SER A 473 2.78 -3.96 7.71
N ASN A 474 3.59 -3.08 7.09
CA ASN A 474 3.85 -3.12 5.67
C ASN A 474 4.66 -4.37 5.28
N GLU A 475 5.76 -4.65 5.97
CA GLU A 475 6.63 -5.80 5.69
C GLU A 475 5.89 -7.13 5.93
N ALA A 476 5.09 -7.22 6.99
CA ALA A 476 4.40 -8.45 7.37
C ALA A 476 3.22 -8.80 6.46
N PHE A 477 2.64 -7.83 5.74
CA PHE A 477 1.51 -8.07 4.84
C PHE A 477 1.89 -8.02 3.36
N SER A 478 2.92 -7.25 2.99
CA SER A 478 3.52 -7.33 1.64
C SER A 478 4.10 -8.73 1.37
N SER A 479 4.61 -9.41 2.42
CA SER A 479 5.08 -10.80 2.35
C SER A 479 3.97 -11.80 2.01
N LEU A 480 2.72 -11.45 2.33
CA LEU A 480 1.55 -12.31 2.12
C LEU A 480 0.89 -12.07 0.76
N ALA A 481 1.13 -10.90 0.16
CA ALA A 481 0.61 -10.48 -1.15
C ALA A 481 -0.89 -10.77 -1.32
N ILE A 482 -1.70 -10.46 -0.29
CA ILE A 482 -3.12 -10.83 -0.25
C ILE A 482 -3.91 -9.98 -1.27
N GLU A 483 -4.35 -10.64 -2.35
CA GLU A 483 -5.21 -10.09 -3.43
C GLU A 483 -6.67 -9.86 -3.00
N ASP A 484 -7.05 -10.42 -1.86
CA ASP A 484 -8.41 -10.42 -1.32
C ASP A 484 -8.69 -9.17 -0.47
N TRP A 485 -9.95 -8.97 -0.05
CA TRP A 485 -10.39 -7.81 0.75
C TRP A 485 -10.20 -6.46 0.06
N LYS A 486 -10.78 -6.34 -1.14
CA LYS A 486 -10.74 -5.11 -1.93
C LYS A 486 -11.96 -4.24 -1.66
N ASN A 487 -11.81 -2.94 -1.82
CA ASN A 487 -12.88 -1.98 -1.56
C ASN A 487 -12.81 -0.74 -2.44
N PHE A 488 -13.95 -0.09 -2.57
CA PHE A 488 -14.09 1.26 -3.11
C PHE A 488 -15.27 1.95 -2.42
N LEU A 489 -15.39 3.26 -2.57
CA LEU A 489 -16.50 4.03 -2.01
C LEU A 489 -17.40 4.53 -3.12
N ARG A 490 -18.70 4.23 -3.03
CA ARG A 490 -19.73 4.83 -3.87
C ARG A 490 -20.50 5.86 -3.08
N MET A 491 -20.76 7.02 -3.66
CA MET A 491 -21.36 8.16 -2.99
C MET A 491 -22.55 8.68 -3.79
N LYS A 492 -23.60 9.11 -3.09
CA LYS A 492 -24.80 9.69 -3.68
C LYS A 492 -25.10 11.03 -3.03
N ILE A 493 -25.17 12.09 -3.84
CA ILE A 493 -25.78 13.36 -3.45
C ILE A 493 -27.23 13.32 -3.91
N ASP A 494 -28.17 13.28 -2.97
CA ASP A 494 -29.60 13.27 -3.29
C ASP A 494 -30.14 14.66 -3.66
N ALA A 495 -31.40 14.73 -4.08
CA ALA A 495 -32.06 15.97 -4.48
C ALA A 495 -32.15 17.01 -3.35
N GLN A 496 -32.19 16.55 -2.09
CA GLN A 496 -32.21 17.38 -0.88
C GLN A 496 -30.81 17.89 -0.51
N GLY A 497 -29.76 17.31 -1.10
CA GLY A 497 -28.36 17.61 -0.85
C GLY A 497 -27.75 16.79 0.27
N ASN A 498 -28.39 15.73 0.75
CA ASN A 498 -27.73 14.79 1.66
C ASN A 498 -26.72 13.95 0.88
N LEU A 499 -25.60 13.65 1.52
CA LEU A 499 -24.58 12.76 0.98
C LEU A 499 -24.74 11.40 1.66
N THR A 500 -24.97 10.36 0.86
CA THR A 500 -24.99 8.96 1.34
C THR A 500 -23.75 8.24 0.84
N LEU A 501 -23.00 7.63 1.74
CA LEU A 501 -21.83 6.83 1.43
C LEU A 501 -22.19 5.34 1.45
N TYR A 502 -21.75 4.61 0.42
CA TYR A 502 -21.92 3.18 0.24
C TYR A 502 -20.53 2.54 0.15
N PRO A 503 -19.94 2.11 1.27
CA PRO A 503 -18.66 1.42 1.28
C PRO A 503 -18.83 0.02 0.68
N VAL A 504 -18.20 -0.24 -0.47
CA VAL A 504 -18.36 -1.51 -1.21
C VAL A 504 -17.10 -2.35 -1.05
N GLY A 505 -17.28 -3.62 -0.70
CA GLY A 505 -16.20 -4.58 -0.47
C GLY A 505 -16.33 -5.83 -1.33
N ILE A 506 -15.18 -6.43 -1.66
CA ILE A 506 -15.05 -7.74 -2.29
C ILE A 506 -14.13 -8.58 -1.41
N ARG A 507 -14.65 -9.62 -0.76
CA ARG A 507 -13.87 -10.46 0.15
C ARG A 507 -12.86 -11.31 -0.58
N ARG A 508 -13.24 -11.97 -1.67
CA ARG A 508 -12.34 -12.81 -2.48
C ARG A 508 -12.44 -12.43 -3.96
N VAL A 509 -11.36 -11.89 -4.52
CA VAL A 509 -11.33 -11.49 -5.93
C VAL A 509 -11.21 -12.72 -6.84
N PRO A 510 -11.75 -12.65 -8.08
CA PRO A 510 -11.57 -13.72 -9.05
C PRO A 510 -10.11 -13.91 -9.47
N ARG A 511 -9.73 -15.17 -9.68
CA ARG A 511 -8.40 -15.56 -10.19
C ARG A 511 -8.47 -16.31 -11.52
N LYS A 512 -9.68 -16.57 -12.02
CA LYS A 512 -9.95 -17.21 -13.31
C LYS A 512 -10.91 -16.33 -14.09
N TRP A 513 -10.53 -16.05 -15.33
CA TRP A 513 -11.22 -15.13 -16.22
C TRP A 513 -11.45 -15.83 -17.56
N GLU A 514 -12.61 -15.60 -18.16
CA GLU A 514 -12.96 -16.10 -19.48
C GLU A 514 -13.40 -14.95 -20.38
N ALA A 515 -13.13 -15.06 -21.68
CA ALA A 515 -13.58 -14.06 -22.64
C ALA A 515 -15.11 -14.06 -22.72
N ARG A 516 -15.69 -12.87 -22.82
CA ARG A 516 -17.12 -12.68 -23.05
C ARG A 516 -17.36 -12.30 -24.51
N ASP A 517 -18.33 -12.94 -25.14
CA ASP A 517 -18.71 -12.61 -26.51
C ASP A 517 -19.46 -11.28 -26.58
N GLY A 518 -18.74 -10.21 -26.95
CA GLY A 518 -19.31 -8.93 -27.39
C GLY A 518 -20.12 -8.14 -26.34
N GLY A 519 -20.71 -7.03 -26.81
CA GLY A 519 -21.57 -6.14 -26.01
C GLY A 519 -20.84 -5.09 -25.16
N VAL A 520 -21.60 -4.18 -24.56
CA VAL A 520 -21.08 -3.13 -23.66
C VAL A 520 -20.74 -3.75 -22.29
N GLY A 521 -19.58 -3.40 -21.72
CA GLY A 521 -19.12 -3.89 -20.42
C GLY A 521 -17.83 -4.73 -20.49
N PRO A 522 -17.53 -5.53 -19.45
CA PRO A 522 -16.26 -6.25 -19.35
C PRO A 522 -16.00 -7.22 -20.51
N GLU A 523 -14.83 -7.14 -21.12
CA GLU A 523 -14.37 -8.04 -22.19
C GLU A 523 -14.06 -9.45 -21.67
N ILE A 524 -13.66 -9.56 -20.40
CA ILE A 524 -13.49 -10.84 -19.71
C ILE A 524 -14.32 -10.85 -18.42
N VAL A 525 -14.88 -12.01 -18.07
CA VAL A 525 -15.74 -12.19 -16.89
C VAL A 525 -15.20 -13.27 -15.98
N SER A 526 -15.64 -13.27 -14.72
CA SER A 526 -15.17 -14.23 -13.74
C SER A 526 -15.71 -15.64 -14.03
N ALA A 527 -14.79 -16.60 -14.14
CA ALA A 527 -15.07 -18.04 -14.13
C ALA A 527 -14.60 -18.71 -12.83
N ASP A 528 -14.34 -17.91 -11.78
CA ASP A 528 -13.86 -18.41 -10.49
C ASP A 528 -15.04 -18.67 -9.53
N PRO A 529 -15.44 -19.94 -9.28
CA PRO A 529 -16.61 -20.25 -8.46
C PRO A 529 -16.42 -19.90 -6.98
N LYS A 530 -15.18 -19.59 -6.55
CA LYS A 530 -14.88 -19.18 -5.19
C LYS A 530 -14.89 -17.65 -5.05
N ALA A 531 -15.00 -16.88 -6.13
CA ALA A 531 -15.01 -15.43 -6.03
C ALA A 531 -16.28 -14.94 -5.35
N THR A 532 -16.18 -13.88 -4.56
CA THR A 532 -17.35 -13.22 -3.97
C THR A 532 -17.76 -12.02 -4.82
N GLY A 533 -19.06 -11.77 -4.93
CA GLY A 533 -19.55 -10.52 -5.51
C GLY A 533 -19.28 -9.30 -4.61
N PRO A 534 -19.50 -8.08 -5.13
CA PRO A 534 -19.47 -6.87 -4.32
C PRO A 534 -20.64 -6.84 -3.31
N GLU A 535 -20.35 -6.43 -2.08
CA GLU A 535 -21.32 -6.24 -0.99
C GLU A 535 -21.02 -4.95 -0.22
N LEU A 536 -21.96 -4.46 0.59
CA LEU A 536 -21.66 -3.32 1.47
C LEU A 536 -20.86 -3.81 2.68
N ILE A 537 -19.79 -3.07 2.99
CA ILE A 537 -18.93 -3.30 4.16
C ILE A 537 -19.66 -2.93 5.46
N GLU A 538 -20.52 -1.92 5.40
CA GLU A 538 -21.42 -1.48 6.46
C GLU A 538 -22.68 -0.87 5.85
N SER A 539 -23.74 -0.70 6.65
CA SER A 539 -24.94 0.01 6.19
C SER A 539 -24.62 1.41 5.67
N PRO A 540 -25.40 1.95 4.70
CA PRO A 540 -25.11 3.25 4.11
C PRO A 540 -25.02 4.38 5.16
N VAL A 541 -23.99 5.21 5.04
CA VAL A 541 -23.71 6.30 5.97
C VAL A 541 -24.32 7.60 5.44
N LEU A 542 -25.30 8.14 6.16
CA LEU A 542 -26.00 9.36 5.76
C LEU A 542 -25.40 10.59 6.44
N ILE A 543 -24.94 11.55 5.63
CA ILE A 543 -24.48 12.86 6.05
C ILE A 543 -25.53 13.88 5.61
N ARG A 544 -26.27 14.41 6.59
CA ARG A 544 -27.36 15.35 6.34
C ARG A 544 -26.83 16.74 6.03
N LYS A 545 -27.64 17.48 5.26
CA LYS A 545 -27.43 18.92 5.06
C LYS A 545 -27.72 19.72 6.31
#